data_AF-A0A831REV1-F1
#
_entry.id   AF-A0A831REV1-F1
#
_cell.length_a   1.000
_cell.length_b   1.000
_cell.length_c   1.000
_cell.angle_alpha   90.00
_cell.angle_beta   90.00
_cell.angle_gamma   90.00
#
_symmetry.space_group_name_H-M   'P 1'
#
loop_
_entity.id
_entity.type
_entity.pdbx_description
1 polymer ?
#
loop_
_entity_poly.entity_id
_entity_poly.type
_entity_poly.pdbx_seq_one_letter_code
_entity_poly.pdbx_strand_id
1 'polypeptide(L)' 'MNDNAFSCQTTCPYCGVGCGVRVTGADAQSLQVEGDSSHPANLGRLCSKGS' A
#
# COMPACT_ATOMS: atom_id res chain seq x y z
N MET A 1 -7.58 -12.04 20.07
CA MET A 1 -7.01 -11.92 18.72
C MET A 1 -8.09 -11.22 17.93
N ASN A 2 -7.89 -9.96 17.53
CA ASN A 2 -8.92 -9.25 16.77
C ASN A 2 -8.82 -9.74 15.33
N ASP A 3 -9.72 -10.65 14.96
CA ASP A 3 -9.72 -11.37 13.68
C ASP A 3 -10.24 -10.51 12.50
N ASN A 4 -10.20 -9.19 12.60
CA ASN A 4 -10.74 -8.28 11.59
C ASN A 4 -9.63 -7.53 10.84
N ALA A 5 -8.64 -8.27 10.35
CA ALA A 5 -7.61 -7.71 9.49
C ALA A 5 -8.18 -7.45 8.08
N PHE A 6 -8.05 -6.23 7.58
CA PHE A 6 -8.42 -5.86 6.21
C PHE A 6 -7.18 -5.63 5.35
N SER A 7 -7.34 -5.81 4.05
CA SER A 7 -6.35 -5.46 3.05
C SER A 7 -7.00 -4.83 1.82
N CYS A 8 -6.38 -3.77 1.30
CA CYS A 8 -6.82 -3.09 0.09
C CYS A 8 -5.60 -2.77 -0.80
N GLN A 9 -5.80 -2.81 -2.11
CA GLN A 9 -4.82 -2.35 -3.10
C GLN A 9 -5.33 -1.04 -3.73
N THR A 10 -4.44 -0.06 -3.83
CA THR A 10 -4.74 1.24 -4.47
C THR A 10 -3.49 1.78 -5.14
N THR A 11 -3.59 2.99 -5.71
CA THR A 11 -2.46 3.68 -6.33
C THR A 11 -1.95 4.82 -5.44
N CYS A 12 -0.64 5.01 -5.49
CA CYS A 12 0.07 6.09 -4.81
C CYS A 12 -0.29 7.46 -5.43
N PRO A 13 -0.73 8.46 -4.63
CA PRO A 13 -1.28 9.71 -5.15
C PRO A 13 -0.23 10.79 -5.45
N TYR A 14 1.07 10.51 -5.34
CA TYR A 14 2.08 11.56 -5.26
C TYR A 14 2.53 12.17 -6.60
N CYS A 15 2.92 11.38 -7.61
CA CYS A 15 3.63 11.90 -8.79
C CYS A 15 3.10 11.43 -10.16
N GLY A 16 1.94 10.77 -10.20
CA GLY A 16 1.32 10.34 -11.46
C GLY A 16 1.90 9.09 -12.11
N VAL A 17 2.99 8.51 -11.58
CA VAL A 17 3.51 7.19 -12.02
C VAL A 17 2.47 6.08 -11.80
N GLY A 18 1.60 6.24 -10.80
CA GLY A 18 0.59 5.25 -10.45
C GLY A 18 1.20 4.00 -9.82
N CYS A 19 2.21 4.16 -8.95
CA CYS A 19 2.77 3.04 -8.19
C CYS A 19 1.66 2.33 -7.39
N GLY A 20 1.58 1.00 -7.48
CA GLY A 20 0.66 0.22 -6.66
C GLY A 20 1.12 0.16 -5.22
N VAL A 21 0.18 0.30 -4.30
CA VAL A 21 0.39 0.14 -2.86
C VAL A 21 -0.64 -0.84 -2.28
N ARG A 22 -0.20 -1.61 -1.30
CA ARG A 22 -1.05 -2.46 -0.46
C ARG A 22 -1.16 -1.83 0.91
N VAL A 23 -2.40 -1.65 1.37
CA VAL A 23 -2.71 -1.21 2.73
C VAL A 23 -3.22 -2.41 3.50
N THR A 24 -2.70 -2.63 4.71
CA THR A 24 -3.18 -3.66 5.64
C THR A 24 -3.40 -3.06 7.02
N GLY A 25 -4.35 -3.58 7.79
CA GLY A 25 -4.55 -3.17 9.18
C GLY A 25 -5.69 -3.92 9.86
N ALA A 26 -5.75 -3.88 11.19
CA ALA A 26 -6.87 -4.44 11.97
C ALA A 26 -7.92 -3.36 12.30
N ASP A 27 -7.50 -2.10 12.29
CA ASP A 27 -8.29 -0.92 12.57
C ASP A 27 -7.58 0.33 11.99
N ALA A 28 -8.17 1.51 12.18
CA ALA A 28 -7.62 2.77 11.66
C ALA A 28 -6.29 3.19 12.31
N GLN A 29 -5.92 2.60 13.45
CA GLN A 29 -4.70 2.95 14.20
C GLN A 29 -3.54 2.01 13.87
N SER A 30 -3.82 0.89 13.19
CA SER A 30 -2.86 -0.18 12.86
C SER A 30 -2.66 -0.33 11.35
N LEU A 31 -2.62 0.79 10.61
CA LEU A 31 -2.39 0.78 9.17
C LEU A 31 -0.91 0.60 8.83
N GLN A 32 -0.64 -0.29 7.89
CA GLN A 32 0.65 -0.46 7.22
C GLN A 32 0.46 -0.24 5.73
N VAL A 33 1.37 0.49 5.11
CA VAL A 33 1.39 0.76 3.67
C VAL A 33 2.71 0.26 3.11
N GLU A 34 2.63 -0.57 2.07
CA GLU A 34 3.80 -1.09 1.38
C GLU A 34 3.59 -1.09 -0.14
N GLY A 35 4.67 -1.21 -0.90
CA GLY A 35 4.59 -1.32 -2.35
C GLY A 35 3.96 -2.64 -2.77
N ASP A 36 3.00 -2.61 -3.69
CA ASP A 36 2.42 -3.83 -4.24
C ASP A 36 3.40 -4.51 -5.20
N SER A 37 3.94 -5.65 -4.80
CA SER A 37 4.89 -6.45 -5.59
C SER A 37 4.31 -6.95 -6.91
N SER A 38 2.99 -7.04 -7.02
CA SER A 38 2.29 -7.46 -8.25
C SER A 38 2.01 -6.32 -9.23
N HIS A 39 2.17 -5.06 -8.82
CA HIS A 39 1.79 -3.92 -9.66
C HIS A 39 2.88 -3.59 -10.69
N PRO A 40 2.55 -3.52 -11.99
CA PRO A 40 3.54 -3.39 -13.06
C PRO A 40 4.34 -2.08 -13.03
N ALA A 41 3.73 -0.99 -12.56
CA ALA A 41 4.37 0.32 -12.53
C ALA A 41 5.60 0.40 -11.61
N ASN A 42 5.65 -0.38 -10.53
CA ASN A 42 6.68 -0.23 -9.50
C ASN A 42 7.25 -1.54 -8.95
N LEU A 43 6.64 -2.69 -9.23
CA LEU A 43 7.14 -4.02 -8.81
C LEU A 43 7.47 -4.06 -7.30
N GLY A 44 6.60 -3.47 -6.47
CA GLY A 44 6.76 -3.38 -5.02
C GLY A 44 7.73 -2.31 -4.51
N ARG A 45 8.43 -1.58 -5.39
CA ARG A 45 9.34 -0.50 -4.97
C ARG A 45 8.58 0.82 -4.79
N LEU A 46 9.02 1.64 -3.83
CA LEU A 46 8.46 2.97 -3.59
C LEU A 46 9.60 3.99 -3.42
N CYS A 47 9.33 5.25 -3.78
CA CYS A 47 10.22 6.37 -3.46
C CYS A 47 9.93 6.89 -2.05
N SER A 48 10.74 7.82 -1.54
CA SER A 48 10.55 8.43 -0.21
C SER A 48 9.20 9.12 0.02
N LYS A 49 8.48 9.48 -1.05
CA LYS A 49 7.13 10.04 -0.92
C LYS A 49 6.10 8.94 -0.72
N GLY A 50 6.27 7.78 -1.37
CA GLY A 50 5.27 6.71 -1.37
C GLY A 50 5.40 5.72 -0.22
N SER A 51 6.52 5.73 0.50
CA SER A 51 6.81 4.90 1.68
C SER A 51 6.21 5.46 2.96
#